data_AF-A0AAD8UH78-F1
#
_entry.id   AF-A0AAD8UH78-F1
#
_cell.length_a   1.000
_cell.length_b   1.000
_cell.length_c   1.000
_cell.angle_alpha   90.00
_cell.angle_beta   90.00
_cell.angle_gamma   90.00
#
_symmetry.space_group_name_H-M   'P 1'
#
loop_
_entity.id
_entity.type
_entity.pdbx_description
1 polymer ?
#
loop_
_entity_poly.entity_id
_entity_poly.type
_entity_poly.pdbx_seq_one_letter_code
_entity_poly.pdbx_strand_id
1 'polypeptide(L)'
;MADFSTLNGNASQESENKRTPRKLVLCFDGTGNTFTGSNSDTNVVKILSKLDRNDPDQYHYYQTGIGTYDINDESVNKGVFGEFKSSISQTIDQGIGTTFDAHVMAGYRFLMRYYDSGDKIYMFGFSRGAFTAKFLARMVHTVGLLCKGNEEMVPFAYRLYQRYLAGEVEDFIVSHPKKSKKDKKNKKNKKAPANGDVPTPPPELEDEEPLHEGHREDEDPATHGAKYAVARDEIAAFSDTFCRKEKAMHCGKMEESNIKVFFLGIWDCVNSVAVLERTAPVPVPVVGTAHHVRHAVAVDERRVKFKAALLAQDMKESDHTHEDIKEVWFPGCHGDVGGGWPASAESKLDNGIEMTFWERVKNFWTTRKEKAASKALGCDRLQLSDVPLAWMIREVKLVGQKEEVAALKWRENLEVFEKRFAKKKDKATMGVIHDSLAYGRGTSFFRVLLWKLMEWLPFITRWELEDSGWENVRFPLNKGSTRDIPKDAVLHESVLWRLKNDAKYCPQNNHGGRLLPCLKHKHNIAECHPIEEHIHDENCDHQIYKITRSASDLATRT
;
A
#
# COMPACT_ATOMS: atom_id res chain seq x y z
N MET A 1 28.75 19.70 76.33
CA MET A 1 28.45 19.68 74.89
C MET A 1 29.36 18.63 74.29
N ALA A 2 28.82 17.67 73.55
CA ALA A 2 29.54 16.52 73.01
C ALA A 2 28.95 16.16 71.63
N ASP A 3 29.69 15.36 70.86
CA ASP A 3 29.39 15.08 69.45
C ASP A 3 28.01 14.45 69.19
N PHE A 4 27.50 14.74 67.99
CA PHE A 4 26.47 13.92 67.35
C PHE A 4 26.95 13.55 65.94
N SER A 5 27.32 12.28 65.78
CA SER A 5 27.69 11.70 64.48
C SER A 5 26.44 11.29 63.69
N THR A 6 26.61 11.05 62.38
CA THR A 6 25.65 10.38 61.46
C THR A 6 24.31 11.10 61.25
N LEU A 7 23.77 11.20 60.03
CA LEU A 7 23.71 10.18 58.99
C LEU A 7 24.04 10.70 57.59
N ASN A 8 24.82 9.91 56.83
CA ASN A 8 24.86 10.00 55.38
C ASN A 8 23.57 9.34 54.83
N GLY A 9 22.68 10.13 54.24
CA GLY A 9 21.45 9.65 53.60
C GLY A 9 21.56 9.72 52.09
N ASN A 10 21.58 8.57 51.40
CA ASN A 10 21.60 8.54 49.94
C ASN A 10 20.30 9.13 49.37
N ALA A 11 20.38 10.36 48.85
CA ALA A 11 19.49 10.81 47.79
C ALA A 11 19.91 10.10 46.49
N SER A 12 19.63 8.79 46.40
CA SER A 12 19.85 7.99 45.20
C SER A 12 19.02 8.58 44.08
N GLN A 13 19.67 9.26 43.14
CA GLN A 13 19.07 9.61 41.87
C GLN A 13 18.73 8.28 41.17
N GLU A 14 17.45 7.92 41.19
CA GLU A 14 16.90 6.95 40.24
C GLU A 14 16.93 7.62 38.86
N SER A 15 18.10 7.64 38.25
CA SER A 15 18.22 7.76 36.80
C SER A 15 17.55 6.52 36.23
N GLU A 16 16.25 6.62 35.91
CA GLU A 16 15.56 5.66 35.04
C GLU A 16 16.52 5.34 33.90
N ASN A 17 16.91 4.08 33.80
CA ASN A 17 17.97 3.68 32.89
C ASN A 17 17.39 3.65 31.47
N LYS A 18 17.27 4.84 30.87
CA LYS A 18 16.49 5.11 29.66
C LYS A 18 17.08 4.37 28.47
N ARG A 19 16.56 3.15 28.30
CA ARG A 19 16.76 2.25 27.18
C ARG A 19 16.69 3.04 25.86
N THR A 20 17.67 2.81 24.98
CA THR A 20 17.60 3.22 23.59
C THR A 20 16.37 2.58 22.92
N PRO A 21 15.48 3.36 22.27
CA PRO A 21 14.40 2.81 21.46
C PRO A 21 14.94 1.85 20.39
N ARG A 22 14.37 0.65 20.31
CA ARG A 22 14.65 -0.26 19.19
C ARG A 22 13.87 0.16 17.96
N LYS A 23 14.32 -0.29 16.81
CA LYS A 23 13.71 -0.06 15.51
C LYS A 23 13.14 -1.39 15.00
N LEU A 24 11.82 -1.55 15.00
CA LEU A 24 11.15 -2.75 14.50
C LEU A 24 10.75 -2.52 13.04
N VAL A 25 11.40 -3.19 12.09
CA VAL A 25 11.20 -3.00 10.66
C VAL A 25 10.47 -4.18 10.04
N LEU A 26 9.24 -3.96 9.57
CA LEU A 26 8.40 -4.95 8.93
C LEU A 26 8.33 -4.71 7.41
N CYS A 27 8.65 -5.73 6.61
CA CYS A 27 8.73 -5.66 5.16
C CYS A 27 7.75 -6.65 4.50
N PHE A 28 6.74 -6.13 3.79
CA PHE A 28 5.62 -6.88 3.21
C PHE A 28 5.66 -6.87 1.67
N ASP A 29 6.07 -7.96 1.04
CA ASP A 29 6.30 -7.97 -0.42
C ASP A 29 5.03 -8.17 -1.28
N GLY A 30 5.12 -7.79 -2.55
CA GLY A 30 4.05 -7.91 -3.54
C GLY A 30 3.81 -9.35 -4.03
N THR A 31 2.60 -9.59 -4.53
CA THR A 31 2.13 -10.92 -5.00
C THR A 31 2.96 -11.51 -6.14
N GLY A 32 3.36 -12.78 -6.01
CA GLY A 32 4.05 -13.51 -7.08
C GLY A 32 5.45 -12.95 -7.40
N ASN A 33 6.17 -12.55 -6.35
CA ASN A 33 7.54 -12.05 -6.38
C ASN A 33 8.47 -13.05 -5.67
N THR A 34 8.98 -14.03 -6.42
CA THR A 34 10.00 -14.97 -5.91
C THR A 34 11.32 -14.24 -5.70
N PHE A 35 11.95 -14.42 -4.53
CA PHE A 35 13.29 -13.89 -4.27
C PHE A 35 14.33 -14.48 -5.23
N THR A 36 15.09 -13.61 -5.88
CA THR A 36 16.17 -13.98 -6.82
C THR A 36 17.57 -13.62 -6.30
N GLY A 37 17.68 -12.63 -5.40
CA GLY A 37 18.98 -12.09 -5.01
C GLY A 37 19.70 -11.33 -6.14
N SER A 38 18.99 -11.00 -7.23
CA SER A 38 19.48 -10.15 -8.32
C SER A 38 18.90 -8.74 -8.22
N ASN A 39 19.30 -7.82 -9.10
CA ASN A 39 18.61 -6.52 -9.19
C ASN A 39 17.12 -6.67 -9.54
N SER A 40 16.64 -7.82 -10.03
CA SER A 40 15.22 -8.06 -10.37
C SER A 40 14.29 -8.14 -9.16
N ASP A 41 14.82 -8.25 -7.94
CA ASP A 41 14.06 -8.24 -6.70
C ASP A 41 13.24 -6.93 -6.52
N THR A 42 12.26 -6.97 -5.61
CA THR A 42 11.40 -5.81 -5.33
C THR A 42 12.08 -4.76 -4.47
N ASN A 43 11.53 -3.55 -4.43
CA ASN A 43 12.04 -2.46 -3.60
C ASN A 43 11.94 -2.77 -2.10
N VAL A 44 10.99 -3.61 -1.67
CA VAL A 44 10.88 -4.16 -0.31
C VAL A 44 12.09 -5.05 0.03
N VAL A 45 12.47 -5.94 -0.88
CA VAL A 45 13.69 -6.77 -0.73
C VAL A 45 14.96 -5.90 -0.84
N LYS A 46 15.01 -4.94 -1.78
CA LYS A 46 16.16 -4.06 -2.00
C LYS A 46 16.39 -3.05 -0.87
N ILE A 47 15.39 -2.68 -0.06
CA ILE A 47 15.58 -1.87 1.15
C ILE A 47 16.00 -2.74 2.34
N LEU A 48 15.38 -3.93 2.50
CA LEU A 48 15.79 -4.92 3.50
C LEU A 48 17.25 -5.40 3.30
N SER A 49 17.73 -5.44 2.06
CA SER A 49 19.12 -5.78 1.75
C SER A 49 20.13 -4.65 2.08
N LYS A 50 19.65 -3.43 2.37
CA LYS A 50 20.47 -2.26 2.77
C LYS A 50 20.41 -1.96 4.27
N LEU A 51 19.37 -2.36 4.98
CA LEU A 51 19.31 -2.25 6.44
C LEU A 51 20.35 -3.15 7.10
N ASP A 52 21.00 -2.70 8.16
CA ASP A 52 21.81 -3.60 8.98
C ASP A 52 20.91 -4.56 9.77
N ARG A 53 21.29 -5.84 9.76
CA ARG A 53 20.59 -6.96 10.40
C ARG A 53 21.38 -7.54 11.58
N ASN A 54 22.55 -6.96 11.86
CA ASN A 54 23.42 -7.30 12.98
C ASN A 54 23.33 -6.28 14.13
N ASP A 55 22.71 -5.12 13.91
CA ASP A 55 22.44 -4.09 14.93
C ASP A 55 21.50 -4.65 16.01
N PRO A 56 21.91 -4.74 17.29
CA PRO A 56 21.15 -5.42 18.33
C PRO A 56 19.84 -4.71 18.71
N ASP A 57 19.73 -3.42 18.36
CA ASP A 57 18.55 -2.59 18.57
C ASP A 57 17.70 -2.42 17.28
N GLN A 58 17.89 -3.25 16.24
CA GLN A 58 17.09 -3.18 15.01
C GLN A 58 16.63 -4.58 14.58
N TYR A 59 15.34 -4.88 14.73
CA TYR A 59 14.77 -6.18 14.41
C TYR A 59 14.01 -6.13 13.08
N HIS A 60 14.13 -7.19 12.27
CA HIS A 60 13.52 -7.28 10.94
C HIS A 60 12.49 -8.40 10.88
N TYR A 61 11.33 -8.08 10.32
CA TYR A 61 10.34 -9.04 9.86
C TYR A 61 10.23 -8.94 8.34
N TYR A 62 10.29 -10.07 7.65
CA TYR A 62 10.03 -10.14 6.22
C TYR A 62 8.90 -11.12 5.94
N GLN A 63 7.96 -10.68 5.13
CA GLN A 63 6.83 -11.46 4.67
C GLN A 63 6.85 -11.47 3.14
N THR A 64 6.89 -12.67 2.58
CA THR A 64 6.78 -12.91 1.14
C THR A 64 5.39 -12.49 0.66
N GLY A 65 5.26 -12.19 -0.64
CA GLY A 65 3.95 -11.87 -1.19
C GLY A 65 2.98 -13.05 -1.12
N ILE A 66 1.71 -12.77 -0.83
CA ILE A 66 0.62 -13.77 -0.86
C ILE A 66 0.71 -14.58 -2.17
N GLY A 67 0.79 -15.90 -2.04
CA GLY A 67 0.90 -16.84 -3.16
C GLY A 67 2.27 -16.94 -3.84
N THR A 68 3.37 -16.75 -3.10
CA THR A 68 4.74 -16.88 -3.65
C THR A 68 5.40 -18.24 -3.39
N TYR A 69 5.05 -18.93 -2.29
CA TYR A 69 5.63 -20.23 -1.91
C TYR A 69 4.53 -21.14 -1.35
N ASP A 70 4.44 -22.38 -1.83
CA ASP A 70 3.63 -23.42 -1.20
C ASP A 70 4.40 -24.00 -0.01
N ILE A 71 3.73 -24.13 1.14
CA ILE A 71 4.35 -24.64 2.38
C ILE A 71 4.36 -26.18 2.43
N ASN A 72 3.74 -26.85 1.44
CA ASN A 72 3.44 -28.29 1.44
C ASN A 72 4.06 -29.09 0.27
N ASP A 73 4.94 -28.52 -0.56
CA ASP A 73 5.39 -29.17 -1.81
C ASP A 73 6.67 -30.02 -1.67
N GLU A 74 6.54 -31.26 -1.19
CA GLU A 74 7.63 -32.26 -1.18
C GLU A 74 7.94 -32.85 -2.58
N SER A 75 7.23 -32.45 -3.65
CA SER A 75 7.26 -33.16 -4.94
C SER A 75 8.17 -32.52 -6.01
N VAL A 76 9.46 -32.85 -5.95
CA VAL A 76 10.51 -32.36 -6.87
C VAL A 76 10.45 -33.04 -8.26
N ASN A 77 9.35 -32.86 -9.00
CA ASN A 77 9.28 -32.95 -10.48
C ASN A 77 7.86 -32.61 -10.99
N LYS A 78 7.69 -31.43 -11.62
CA LYS A 78 6.44 -31.04 -12.31
C LYS A 78 6.78 -30.49 -13.70
N GLY A 79 6.28 -31.14 -14.75
CA GLY A 79 6.52 -30.75 -16.15
C GLY A 79 5.74 -29.50 -16.57
N VAL A 80 5.95 -29.03 -17.80
CA VAL A 80 5.41 -27.75 -18.33
C VAL A 80 3.90 -27.59 -18.18
N PHE A 81 3.12 -28.67 -18.38
CA PHE A 81 1.66 -28.65 -18.18
C PHE A 81 1.28 -28.57 -16.68
N GLY A 82 2.14 -29.09 -15.81
CA GLY A 82 2.04 -28.97 -14.36
C GLY A 82 2.35 -27.56 -13.86
N GLU A 83 3.30 -26.82 -14.44
CA GLU A 83 3.52 -25.39 -14.11
C GLU A 83 2.30 -24.51 -14.43
N PHE A 84 1.65 -24.76 -15.58
CA PHE A 84 0.44 -24.01 -15.94
C PHE A 84 -0.72 -24.34 -15.00
N LYS A 85 -0.90 -25.63 -14.67
CA LYS A 85 -1.92 -26.02 -13.69
C LYS A 85 -1.59 -25.50 -12.29
N SER A 86 -0.35 -25.59 -11.81
CA SER A 86 0.01 -25.13 -10.45
C SER A 86 -0.05 -23.62 -10.31
N SER A 87 0.38 -22.81 -11.29
CA SER A 87 0.24 -21.35 -11.19
C SER A 87 -1.24 -20.89 -11.17
N ILE A 88 -2.18 -21.75 -11.54
CA ILE A 88 -3.64 -21.52 -11.43
C ILE A 88 -4.19 -22.17 -10.14
N SER A 89 -3.79 -23.40 -9.82
CA SER A 89 -4.17 -24.14 -8.59
C SER A 89 -3.71 -23.40 -7.32
N GLN A 90 -2.48 -22.88 -7.28
CA GLN A 90 -2.00 -21.99 -6.21
C GLN A 90 -2.84 -20.71 -6.06
N THR A 91 -3.64 -20.32 -7.07
CA THR A 91 -4.57 -19.19 -7.01
C THR A 91 -6.02 -19.62 -6.65
N ILE A 92 -6.27 -20.92 -6.47
CA ILE A 92 -7.59 -21.54 -6.23
C ILE A 92 -7.61 -22.34 -4.92
N ASP A 93 -6.60 -23.17 -4.68
CA ASP A 93 -6.41 -24.01 -3.49
C ASP A 93 -6.07 -23.16 -2.24
N GLN A 94 -5.72 -21.88 -2.43
CA GLN A 94 -5.63 -20.88 -1.36
C GLN A 94 -7.03 -20.43 -0.94
N GLY A 95 -7.68 -21.28 -0.14
CA GLY A 95 -9.08 -21.18 0.26
C GLY A 95 -9.48 -19.82 0.84
N ILE A 96 -10.55 -19.26 0.25
CA ILE A 96 -11.48 -18.23 0.74
C ILE A 96 -11.00 -17.44 1.97
N GLY A 97 -10.52 -16.21 1.76
CA GLY A 97 -10.20 -15.22 2.80
C GLY A 97 -8.88 -15.44 3.57
N THR A 98 -8.55 -16.70 3.89
CA THR A 98 -7.54 -17.04 4.91
C THR A 98 -6.14 -16.42 4.76
N THR A 99 -5.68 -16.17 3.52
CA THR A 99 -4.28 -15.77 3.27
C THR A 99 -3.96 -14.33 3.66
N PHE A 100 -4.82 -13.35 3.36
CA PHE A 100 -4.60 -11.96 3.76
C PHE A 100 -4.66 -11.81 5.29
N ASP A 101 -5.68 -12.44 5.89
CA ASP A 101 -5.91 -12.44 7.33
C ASP A 101 -4.70 -13.00 8.09
N ALA A 102 -4.18 -14.15 7.65
CA ALA A 102 -2.96 -14.75 8.21
C ALA A 102 -1.73 -13.83 8.06
N HIS A 103 -1.59 -13.14 6.93
CA HIS A 103 -0.50 -12.20 6.68
C HIS A 103 -0.56 -10.98 7.62
N VAL A 104 -1.73 -10.37 7.85
CA VAL A 104 -1.89 -9.28 8.83
C VAL A 104 -1.60 -9.80 10.25
N MET A 105 -2.22 -10.91 10.66
CA MET A 105 -2.06 -11.47 11.99
C MET A 105 -0.61 -11.90 12.30
N ALA A 106 0.16 -12.34 11.30
CA ALA A 106 1.57 -12.68 11.49
C ALA A 106 2.44 -11.44 11.77
N GLY A 107 2.19 -10.32 11.08
CA GLY A 107 2.84 -9.04 11.38
C GLY A 107 2.44 -8.49 12.75
N TYR A 108 1.16 -8.61 13.12
CA TYR A 108 0.66 -8.24 14.45
C TYR A 108 1.34 -9.08 15.56
N ARG A 109 1.50 -10.40 15.37
CA ARG A 109 2.22 -11.28 16.29
C ARG A 109 3.70 -10.91 16.43
N PHE A 110 4.37 -10.50 15.36
CA PHE A 110 5.73 -9.99 15.44
C PHE A 110 5.81 -8.75 16.35
N LEU A 111 4.95 -7.75 16.15
CA LEU A 111 4.87 -6.57 17.01
C LEU A 111 4.60 -6.95 18.47
N MET A 112 3.56 -7.74 18.73
CA MET A 112 3.15 -8.15 20.09
C MET A 112 4.26 -8.91 20.85
N ARG A 113 5.13 -9.67 20.16
CA ARG A 113 6.26 -10.38 20.79
C ARG A 113 7.46 -9.48 21.09
N TYR A 114 7.76 -8.53 20.21
CA TYR A 114 9.04 -7.83 20.20
C TYR A 114 8.99 -6.34 20.54
N TYR A 115 7.83 -5.71 20.47
CA TYR A 115 7.64 -4.30 20.86
C TYR A 115 7.71 -4.15 22.38
N ASP A 116 8.40 -3.11 22.85
CA ASP A 116 8.24 -2.51 24.18
C ASP A 116 8.04 -0.98 24.01
N SER A 117 7.42 -0.32 24.98
CA SER A 117 6.99 1.09 24.86
C SER A 117 8.16 2.03 24.53
N GLY A 118 7.93 2.94 23.58
CA GLY A 118 8.90 3.87 23.02
C GLY A 118 9.66 3.35 21.79
N ASP A 119 9.62 2.05 21.50
CA ASP A 119 10.22 1.48 20.27
C ASP A 119 9.58 2.09 19.00
N LYS A 120 10.37 2.18 17.92
CA LYS A 120 9.98 2.81 16.66
C LYS A 120 9.62 1.76 15.61
N ILE A 121 8.34 1.71 15.23
CA ILE A 121 7.84 0.77 14.21
C ILE A 121 7.98 1.38 12.82
N TYR A 122 8.68 0.68 11.94
CA TYR A 122 8.79 0.96 10.52
C TYR A 122 8.05 -0.13 9.73
N MET A 123 7.22 0.26 8.77
CA MET A 123 6.56 -0.66 7.85
C MET A 123 6.87 -0.28 6.40
N PHE A 124 7.33 -1.25 5.62
CA PHE A 124 7.58 -1.14 4.19
C PHE A 124 6.72 -2.15 3.43
N GLY A 125 6.11 -1.75 2.31
CA GLY A 125 5.30 -2.68 1.53
C GLY A 125 5.14 -2.33 0.05
N PHE A 126 4.89 -3.35 -0.77
CA PHE A 126 4.62 -3.21 -2.20
C PHE A 126 3.32 -3.94 -2.57
N SER A 127 2.49 -3.35 -3.45
CA SER A 127 1.31 -4.01 -4.02
C SER A 127 0.29 -4.43 -2.94
N ARG A 128 -0.21 -5.68 -2.93
CA ARG A 128 -1.00 -6.21 -1.79
C ARG A 128 -0.23 -6.14 -0.46
N GLY A 129 1.10 -6.24 -0.45
CA GLY A 129 1.92 -6.06 0.76
C GLY A 129 1.90 -4.63 1.31
N ALA A 130 1.76 -3.61 0.44
CA ALA A 130 1.49 -2.24 0.88
C ALA A 130 0.11 -2.11 1.53
N PHE A 131 -0.90 -2.83 1.02
CA PHE A 131 -2.22 -2.89 1.65
C PHE A 131 -2.18 -3.62 3.00
N THR A 132 -1.46 -4.75 3.12
CA THR A 132 -1.19 -5.43 4.40
C THR A 132 -0.53 -4.49 5.41
N ALA A 133 0.47 -3.69 4.99
CA ALA A 133 1.13 -2.69 5.83
C ALA A 133 0.17 -1.58 6.28
N LYS A 134 -0.61 -0.97 5.35
CA LYS A 134 -1.62 0.06 5.66
C LYS A 134 -2.68 -0.47 6.64
N PHE A 135 -3.19 -1.67 6.38
CA PHE A 135 -4.20 -2.33 7.21
C PHE A 135 -3.66 -2.62 8.62
N LEU A 136 -2.47 -3.20 8.74
CA LEU A 136 -1.85 -3.50 10.05
C LEU A 136 -1.55 -2.23 10.84
N ALA A 137 -1.05 -1.17 10.18
CA ALA A 137 -0.75 0.10 10.83
C ALA A 137 -2.00 0.74 11.45
N ARG A 138 -3.09 0.87 10.68
CA ARG A 138 -4.37 1.39 11.18
C ARG A 138 -5.01 0.43 12.20
N MET A 139 -4.88 -0.89 12.06
CA MET A 139 -5.35 -1.86 13.06
C MET A 139 -4.68 -1.64 14.43
N VAL A 140 -3.35 -1.48 14.46
CA VAL A 140 -2.58 -1.25 15.70
C VAL A 140 -2.94 0.08 16.35
N HIS A 141 -3.19 1.13 15.56
CA HIS A 141 -3.67 2.42 16.09
C HIS A 141 -5.12 2.36 16.58
N THR A 142 -6.00 1.62 15.90
CA THR A 142 -7.44 1.60 16.19
C THR A 142 -7.79 0.68 17.36
N VAL A 143 -7.31 -0.58 17.34
CA VAL A 143 -7.57 -1.57 18.40
C VAL A 143 -6.52 -1.51 19.51
N GLY A 144 -5.31 -1.05 19.21
CA GLY A 144 -4.14 -1.18 20.08
C GLY A 144 -3.32 -2.45 19.77
N LEU A 145 -2.18 -2.59 20.44
CA LEU A 145 -1.34 -3.78 20.38
C LEU A 145 -1.51 -4.64 21.63
N LEU A 146 -1.85 -5.93 21.50
CA LEU A 146 -2.04 -6.83 22.63
C LEU A 146 -0.81 -6.95 23.55
N CYS A 147 -1.07 -7.25 24.83
CA CYS A 147 -0.05 -7.64 25.79
C CYS A 147 0.69 -8.92 25.36
N LYS A 148 1.99 -8.99 25.67
CA LYS A 148 2.88 -10.08 25.24
C LYS A 148 2.40 -11.43 25.78
N GLY A 149 2.34 -12.43 24.89
CA GLY A 149 1.92 -13.80 25.22
C GLY A 149 0.44 -14.10 24.97
N ASN A 150 -0.41 -13.09 24.77
CA ASN A 150 -1.85 -13.27 24.52
C ASN A 150 -2.17 -13.57 23.04
N GLU A 151 -1.45 -14.52 22.42
CA GLU A 151 -1.50 -14.70 20.95
C GLU A 151 -2.83 -15.27 20.40
N GLU A 152 -3.63 -15.88 21.28
CA GLU A 152 -4.95 -16.44 20.96
C GLU A 152 -6.01 -15.36 20.77
N MET A 153 -5.81 -14.15 21.29
CA MET A 153 -6.74 -13.03 21.11
C MET A 153 -6.50 -12.24 19.80
N VAL A 154 -5.43 -12.55 19.04
CA VAL A 154 -5.13 -11.87 17.76
C VAL A 154 -6.24 -12.04 16.71
N PRO A 155 -6.84 -13.22 16.50
CA PRO A 155 -7.98 -13.37 15.57
C PRO A 155 -9.24 -12.65 16.04
N PHE A 156 -9.44 -12.46 17.36
CA PHE A 156 -10.54 -11.65 17.88
C PHE A 156 -10.32 -10.17 17.58
N ALA A 157 -9.14 -9.63 17.90
CA ALA A 157 -8.75 -8.25 17.59
C ALA A 157 -8.87 -7.94 16.09
N TYR A 158 -8.50 -8.90 15.22
CA TYR A 158 -8.63 -8.79 13.77
C TYR A 158 -10.10 -8.70 13.31
N ARG A 159 -10.97 -9.60 13.78
CA ARG A 159 -12.42 -9.57 13.43
C ARG A 159 -13.12 -8.33 13.96
N LEU A 160 -12.75 -7.86 15.15
CA LEU A 160 -13.26 -6.63 15.74
C LEU A 160 -12.92 -5.41 14.87
N TYR A 161 -11.68 -5.34 14.38
CA TYR A 161 -11.26 -4.30 13.44
C TYR A 161 -11.93 -4.40 12.06
N GLN A 162 -12.16 -5.61 11.53
CA GLN A 162 -12.94 -5.80 10.30
C GLN A 162 -14.38 -5.29 10.43
N ARG A 163 -15.06 -5.57 11.55
CA ARG A 163 -16.41 -5.05 11.85
C ARG A 163 -16.41 -3.52 11.90
N TYR A 164 -15.41 -2.91 12.53
CA TYR A 164 -15.26 -1.46 12.59
C TYR A 164 -15.02 -0.82 11.21
N LEU A 165 -14.14 -1.41 10.37
CA LEU A 165 -13.89 -0.91 9.02
C LEU A 165 -15.10 -1.00 8.10
N ALA A 166 -15.83 -2.13 8.14
CA ALA A 166 -17.10 -2.25 7.43
C ALA A 166 -18.03 -1.10 7.82
N GLY A 167 -18.06 -0.78 9.12
CA GLY A 167 -18.82 0.34 9.63
C GLY A 167 -18.36 1.73 9.14
N GLU A 168 -17.06 2.05 9.22
CA GLU A 168 -16.54 3.34 8.72
C GLU A 168 -16.88 3.58 7.24
N VAL A 169 -16.92 2.52 6.43
CA VAL A 169 -17.20 2.62 4.99
C VAL A 169 -18.69 2.81 4.68
N GLU A 170 -19.61 2.26 5.47
CA GLU A 170 -21.04 2.54 5.33
C GLU A 170 -21.36 4.01 5.64
N ASP A 171 -20.83 4.55 6.74
CA ASP A 171 -20.92 5.99 7.07
C ASP A 171 -20.26 6.87 5.97
N PHE A 172 -19.15 6.42 5.37
CA PHE A 172 -18.51 7.12 4.25
C PHE A 172 -19.40 7.12 2.99
N ILE A 173 -20.12 6.04 2.70
CA ILE A 173 -21.07 5.97 1.57
C ILE A 173 -22.29 6.89 1.84
N VAL A 174 -22.87 6.82 3.05
CA VAL A 174 -24.06 7.59 3.45
C VAL A 174 -23.80 9.10 3.51
N SER A 175 -22.55 9.52 3.75
CA SER A 175 -22.16 10.95 3.85
C SER A 175 -21.87 11.65 2.52
N HIS A 176 -21.93 10.96 1.37
CA HIS A 176 -21.84 11.62 0.06
C HIS A 176 -23.17 12.34 -0.30
N PRO A 177 -23.11 13.49 -1.02
CA PRO A 177 -24.12 14.53 -0.87
C PRO A 177 -25.48 14.17 -1.48
N LYS A 178 -26.51 14.11 -0.63
CA LYS A 178 -27.93 14.16 -1.04
C LYS A 178 -28.17 15.40 -1.90
N LYS A 179 -28.38 15.21 -3.22
CA LYS A 179 -28.70 16.29 -4.15
C LYS A 179 -29.92 17.08 -3.65
N SER A 180 -29.71 18.36 -3.35
CA SER A 180 -30.73 19.26 -2.80
C SER A 180 -31.99 19.29 -3.67
N LYS A 181 -33.11 18.79 -3.13
CA LYS A 181 -34.45 19.03 -3.64
C LYS A 181 -35.42 19.31 -2.49
N LYS A 182 -35.78 20.60 -2.33
CA LYS A 182 -37.15 20.97 -1.94
C LYS A 182 -38.10 20.26 -2.93
N ASP A 183 -39.19 19.62 -2.51
CA ASP A 183 -40.35 20.33 -1.98
C ASP A 183 -41.42 19.41 -1.32
N LYS A 184 -42.15 20.00 -0.36
CA LYS A 184 -43.57 19.77 0.02
C LYS A 184 -44.15 18.35 0.22
N LYS A 185 -44.49 18.08 1.49
CA LYS A 185 -45.79 17.58 2.03
C LYS A 185 -46.58 16.53 1.22
N ASN A 186 -46.88 15.39 1.87
CA ASN A 186 -48.19 15.28 2.56
C ASN A 186 -48.27 14.17 3.64
N LYS A 187 -49.24 14.32 4.57
CA LYS A 187 -49.61 13.34 5.61
C LYS A 187 -50.80 12.48 5.15
N LYS A 188 -50.86 11.19 5.54
CA LYS A 188 -52.11 10.52 6.00
C LYS A 188 -51.86 9.14 6.63
N ASN A 189 -52.75 8.75 7.55
CA ASN A 189 -52.63 7.61 8.46
C ASN A 189 -53.39 6.35 7.95
N LYS A 190 -53.00 5.16 8.44
CA LYS A 190 -53.85 4.07 9.02
C LYS A 190 -52.96 2.84 9.33
N LYS A 191 -52.87 2.36 10.59
CA LYS A 191 -53.76 1.45 11.37
C LYS A 191 -53.55 -0.06 11.09
N ALA A 192 -53.11 -0.79 12.15
CA ALA A 192 -53.20 -2.24 12.37
C ALA A 192 -54.59 -2.61 13.00
N PRO A 193 -54.91 -3.84 13.51
CA PRO A 193 -54.15 -5.11 13.71
C PRO A 193 -54.87 -6.33 13.05
N ALA A 194 -54.79 -7.64 13.40
CA ALA A 194 -54.26 -8.37 14.58
C ALA A 194 -54.05 -9.90 14.35
N ASN A 195 -53.26 -10.52 15.26
CA ASN A 195 -53.29 -11.90 15.83
C ASN A 195 -53.31 -13.19 14.97
N GLY A 196 -52.56 -14.21 15.44
CA GLY A 196 -52.68 -15.63 15.07
C GLY A 196 -51.54 -16.51 15.62
N ASP A 197 -51.80 -17.26 16.71
CA ASP A 197 -50.85 -18.21 17.34
C ASP A 197 -51.01 -19.67 16.82
N VAL A 198 -50.34 -20.65 17.49
CA VAL A 198 -50.36 -22.14 17.34
C VAL A 198 -49.10 -22.71 16.62
N PRO A 199 -48.49 -23.85 17.08
CA PRO A 199 -47.04 -23.86 17.34
C PRO A 199 -46.16 -24.86 16.54
N THR A 200 -44.85 -24.86 16.88
CA THR A 200 -43.72 -25.61 16.32
C THR A 200 -43.73 -27.13 16.44
N PRO A 201 -43.10 -27.80 15.45
CA PRO A 201 -42.07 -28.84 15.64
C PRO A 201 -40.65 -28.27 15.42
N PRO A 202 -39.58 -28.98 15.85
CA PRO A 202 -38.20 -28.48 15.75
C PRO A 202 -37.52 -28.77 14.39
N PRO A 203 -36.76 -27.82 13.82
CA PRO A 203 -35.74 -28.09 12.81
C PRO A 203 -34.47 -28.69 13.43
N GLU A 204 -33.69 -29.36 12.58
CA GLU A 204 -32.41 -30.00 12.93
C GLU A 204 -31.25 -28.99 12.94
N LEU A 205 -30.06 -29.44 13.36
CA LEU A 205 -28.83 -28.63 13.32
C LEU A 205 -28.34 -28.51 11.87
N GLU A 206 -28.58 -27.37 11.24
CA GLU A 206 -27.93 -26.97 9.98
C GLU A 206 -26.72 -26.06 10.26
N ASP A 207 -25.64 -26.22 9.48
CA ASP A 207 -24.36 -25.53 9.70
C ASP A 207 -24.42 -24.02 9.42
N GLU A 208 -23.64 -23.21 10.16
CA GLU A 208 -23.57 -21.76 9.94
C GLU A 208 -22.82 -21.39 8.64
N GLU A 209 -23.60 -21.21 7.56
CA GLU A 209 -23.17 -20.48 6.35
C GLU A 209 -22.67 -19.06 6.71
N PRO A 210 -21.51 -18.61 6.18
CA PRO A 210 -20.92 -17.33 6.57
C PRO A 210 -21.73 -16.13 6.05
N LEU A 211 -22.21 -15.31 7.00
CA LEU A 211 -23.05 -14.11 6.82
C LEU A 211 -22.82 -13.33 5.51
N HIS A 212 -23.80 -13.41 4.61
CA HIS A 212 -23.91 -12.55 3.43
C HIS A 212 -25.21 -11.72 3.44
N GLU A 213 -25.38 -10.87 4.45
CA GLU A 213 -26.39 -9.80 4.39
C GLU A 213 -25.91 -8.68 3.44
N GLY A 214 -26.16 -8.88 2.14
CA GLY A 214 -26.11 -7.80 1.16
C GLY A 214 -27.26 -6.81 1.34
N HIS A 215 -27.04 -5.56 0.95
CA HIS A 215 -27.97 -4.41 1.00
C HIS A 215 -29.47 -4.75 1.19
N ARG A 216 -30.00 -4.37 2.36
CA ARG A 216 -31.41 -3.97 2.50
C ARG A 216 -31.44 -2.44 2.44
N GLU A 217 -32.21 -1.87 1.52
CA GLU A 217 -32.32 -0.40 1.35
C GLU A 217 -33.25 0.25 2.41
N ASP A 218 -33.75 -0.54 3.38
CA ASP A 218 -34.83 -0.20 4.31
C ASP A 218 -34.40 -0.09 5.80
N GLU A 219 -33.12 -0.21 6.17
CA GLU A 219 -32.72 -0.02 7.58
C GLU A 219 -32.83 1.46 8.02
N ASP A 220 -33.47 1.70 9.18
CA ASP A 220 -33.61 3.04 9.75
C ASP A 220 -32.23 3.59 10.20
N PRO A 221 -31.82 4.81 9.77
CA PRO A 221 -30.59 5.47 10.19
C PRO A 221 -30.37 5.58 11.71
N ALA A 222 -31.41 5.51 12.54
CA ALA A 222 -31.28 5.45 13.99
C ALA A 222 -30.70 4.09 14.47
N THR A 223 -31.18 2.99 13.90
CA THR A 223 -30.62 1.63 14.10
C THR A 223 -29.24 1.49 13.48
N HIS A 224 -28.96 2.19 12.37
CA HIS A 224 -27.63 2.35 11.82
C HIS A 224 -26.72 2.92 12.94
N GLY A 225 -26.85 4.21 13.30
CA GLY A 225 -25.92 4.90 14.22
C GLY A 225 -25.61 4.15 15.54
N ALA A 226 -26.58 3.42 16.09
CA ALA A 226 -26.37 2.57 17.26
C ALA A 226 -25.34 1.44 17.07
N LYS A 227 -25.32 0.75 15.92
CA LYS A 227 -24.36 -0.33 15.61
C LYS A 227 -22.90 0.16 15.63
N TYR A 228 -22.64 1.36 15.12
CA TYR A 228 -21.29 1.96 15.03
C TYR A 228 -20.80 2.49 16.38
N ALA A 229 -21.71 3.01 17.22
CA ALA A 229 -21.40 3.35 18.61
C ALA A 229 -20.96 2.09 19.39
N VAL A 230 -21.77 1.02 19.34
CA VAL A 230 -21.43 -0.26 19.99
C VAL A 230 -20.09 -0.81 19.49
N ALA A 231 -19.79 -0.76 18.18
CA ALA A 231 -18.51 -1.21 17.66
C ALA A 231 -17.30 -0.37 18.12
N ARG A 232 -17.49 0.94 18.35
CA ARG A 232 -16.47 1.84 18.92
C ARG A 232 -16.26 1.58 20.41
N ASP A 233 -17.35 1.42 21.16
CA ASP A 233 -17.32 1.15 22.60
C ASP A 233 -16.72 -0.24 22.88
N GLU A 234 -17.02 -1.24 22.04
CA GLU A 234 -16.40 -2.58 22.08
C GLU A 234 -14.90 -2.52 21.79
N ILE A 235 -14.45 -1.69 20.83
CA ILE A 235 -13.02 -1.44 20.59
C ILE A 235 -12.36 -0.73 21.76
N ALA A 236 -12.98 0.31 22.33
CA ALA A 236 -12.42 1.03 23.47
C ALA A 236 -12.26 0.09 24.68
N ALA A 237 -13.33 -0.62 25.06
CA ALA A 237 -13.30 -1.58 26.16
C ALA A 237 -12.28 -2.71 25.92
N PHE A 238 -12.19 -3.26 24.70
CA PHE A 238 -11.19 -4.27 24.36
C PHE A 238 -9.76 -3.73 24.46
N SER A 239 -9.53 -2.52 23.94
CA SER A 239 -8.23 -1.87 23.92
C SER A 239 -7.74 -1.56 25.34
N ASP A 240 -8.62 -1.04 26.19
CA ASP A 240 -8.30 -0.69 27.58
C ASP A 240 -8.14 -1.93 28.47
N THR A 241 -8.75 -3.06 28.12
CA THR A 241 -8.63 -4.32 28.87
C THR A 241 -7.41 -5.16 28.48
N PHE A 242 -7.06 -5.22 27.19
CA PHE A 242 -6.09 -6.21 26.67
C PHE A 242 -4.89 -5.63 25.92
N CYS A 243 -4.93 -4.36 25.50
CA CYS A 243 -3.87 -3.74 24.72
C CYS A 243 -2.97 -2.83 25.54
N ARG A 244 -1.73 -2.69 25.08
CA ARG A 244 -0.75 -1.76 25.64
C ARG A 244 -1.07 -0.34 25.17
N LYS A 245 -0.97 0.60 26.10
CA LYS A 245 -1.01 2.04 25.82
C LYS A 245 0.38 2.66 25.87
N GLU A 246 0.52 3.82 25.25
CA GLU A 246 1.69 4.69 25.40
C GLU A 246 1.28 6.05 25.95
N LYS A 247 2.14 6.64 26.78
CA LYS A 247 1.93 7.95 27.38
C LYS A 247 2.39 9.05 26.43
N ALA A 248 1.48 9.47 25.55
CA ALA A 248 1.69 10.61 24.67
C ALA A 248 1.51 11.92 25.43
N MET A 249 2.23 12.98 25.03
CA MET A 249 1.95 14.34 25.52
C MET A 249 1.03 15.04 24.53
N HIS A 250 -0.24 15.23 24.90
CA HIS A 250 -1.24 15.91 24.06
C HIS A 250 -1.70 17.19 24.74
N CYS A 251 -1.62 18.33 24.05
CA CYS A 251 -2.03 19.66 24.55
C CYS A 251 -1.47 20.02 25.96
N GLY A 252 -0.25 19.55 26.28
CA GLY A 252 0.40 19.77 27.59
C GLY A 252 -0.03 18.83 28.72
N LYS A 253 -0.92 17.87 28.45
CA LYS A 253 -1.26 16.76 29.35
C LYS A 253 -0.55 15.48 28.92
N MET A 254 -0.37 14.55 29.85
CA MET A 254 -0.06 13.15 29.50
C MET A 254 -1.38 12.40 29.34
N GLU A 255 -1.58 11.79 28.18
CA GLU A 255 -2.76 10.99 27.85
C GLU A 255 -2.30 9.62 27.34
N GLU A 256 -3.02 8.55 27.70
CA GLU A 256 -2.67 7.18 27.29
C GLU A 256 -3.35 6.83 25.97
N SER A 257 -2.56 6.75 24.90
CA SER A 257 -3.02 6.46 23.55
C SER A 257 -2.61 5.06 23.09
N ASN A 258 -3.25 4.57 22.02
CA ASN A 258 -2.76 3.37 21.33
C ASN A 258 -1.42 3.66 20.63
N ILE A 259 -0.63 2.60 20.44
CA ILE A 259 0.64 2.63 19.71
C ILE A 259 0.42 3.03 18.26
N LYS A 260 1.31 3.87 17.71
CA LYS A 260 1.26 4.35 16.32
C LYS A 260 2.51 3.95 15.56
N VAL A 261 2.37 3.62 14.27
CA VAL A 261 3.53 3.33 13.42
C VAL A 261 4.35 4.61 13.24
N PHE A 262 5.68 4.53 13.32
CA PHE A 262 6.53 5.69 13.15
C PHE A 262 6.64 6.08 11.67
N PHE A 263 6.91 5.10 10.80
CA PHE A 263 7.06 5.32 9.36
C PHE A 263 6.37 4.22 8.54
N LEU A 264 5.53 4.61 7.57
CA LEU A 264 4.88 3.73 6.60
C LEU A 264 5.33 4.10 5.17
N GLY A 265 6.24 3.30 4.60
CA GLY A 265 6.79 3.48 3.25
C GLY A 265 6.23 2.46 2.25
N ILE A 266 5.38 2.89 1.33
CA ILE A 266 4.68 2.00 0.41
C ILE A 266 4.93 2.32 -1.07
N TRP A 267 5.03 1.27 -1.88
CA TRP A 267 5.07 1.34 -3.34
C TRP A 267 3.77 0.77 -3.94
N ASP A 268 3.12 1.57 -4.77
CA ASP A 268 1.95 1.26 -5.60
C ASP A 268 0.90 0.35 -4.94
N CYS A 269 0.27 0.85 -3.87
CA CYS A 269 -0.68 0.11 -3.05
C CYS A 269 -1.95 -0.27 -3.83
N VAL A 270 -2.39 -1.53 -3.73
CA VAL A 270 -3.58 -2.06 -4.44
C VAL A 270 -4.35 -3.04 -3.55
N ASN A 271 -5.67 -2.86 -3.42
CA ASN A 271 -6.49 -3.62 -2.46
C ASN A 271 -6.82 -5.06 -2.90
N SER A 272 -6.91 -5.33 -4.20
CA SER A 272 -7.26 -6.66 -4.74
C SER A 272 -6.62 -6.86 -6.11
N VAL A 273 -5.83 -7.93 -6.26
CA VAL A 273 -5.22 -8.32 -7.55
C VAL A 273 -5.52 -9.77 -7.94
N ALA A 274 -6.18 -10.56 -7.09
CA ALA A 274 -6.55 -11.91 -7.45
C ALA A 274 -7.72 -11.93 -8.44
N VAL A 275 -7.76 -12.97 -9.27
CA VAL A 275 -8.78 -13.16 -10.31
C VAL A 275 -10.12 -13.63 -9.71
N LEU A 276 -10.09 -14.25 -8.52
CA LEU A 276 -11.24 -14.93 -7.89
C LEU A 276 -11.66 -14.34 -6.53
N GLU A 277 -11.02 -13.28 -6.04
CA GLU A 277 -11.50 -12.48 -4.90
C GLU A 277 -12.87 -11.85 -5.28
N ARG A 278 -13.98 -12.52 -4.89
CA ARG A 278 -15.36 -12.03 -5.06
C ARG A 278 -15.64 -10.81 -4.20
N THR A 279 -15.09 -10.79 -2.99
CA THR A 279 -15.05 -9.66 -2.07
C THR A 279 -13.62 -9.11 -2.05
N ALA A 280 -13.47 -7.82 -2.34
CA ALA A 280 -12.23 -7.11 -2.05
C ALA A 280 -12.22 -6.72 -0.56
N PRO A 281 -11.06 -6.69 0.11
CA PRO A 281 -11.00 -6.22 1.49
C PRO A 281 -11.41 -4.75 1.57
N VAL A 282 -12.08 -4.40 2.68
CA VAL A 282 -12.63 -3.06 2.94
C VAL A 282 -11.51 -2.01 2.85
N PRO A 283 -11.70 -0.90 2.12
CA PRO A 283 -10.67 0.14 2.02
C PRO A 283 -10.38 0.73 3.40
N VAL A 284 -9.08 0.87 3.71
CA VAL A 284 -8.59 1.39 4.99
C VAL A 284 -8.20 2.85 4.82
N PRO A 285 -8.56 3.79 5.72
CA PRO A 285 -8.08 5.18 5.68
C PRO A 285 -6.56 5.31 5.91
N VAL A 286 -5.90 6.33 5.33
CA VAL A 286 -4.49 6.67 5.64
C VAL A 286 -4.36 7.30 7.02
N VAL A 287 -5.27 8.22 7.38
CA VAL A 287 -5.16 9.00 8.61
C VAL A 287 -5.15 8.06 9.82
N GLY A 288 -4.21 8.26 10.74
CA GLY A 288 -4.01 7.37 11.87
C GLY A 288 -3.28 6.05 11.55
N THR A 289 -2.65 5.91 10.37
CA THR A 289 -1.74 4.77 10.12
C THR A 289 -0.38 4.97 10.79
N ALA A 290 0.29 6.09 10.51
CA ALA A 290 1.65 6.37 10.98
C ALA A 290 1.88 7.86 11.25
N HIS A 291 3.01 8.21 11.88
CA HIS A 291 3.47 9.60 11.99
C HIS A 291 4.00 10.14 10.67
N HIS A 292 4.77 9.33 9.94
CA HIS A 292 5.27 9.64 8.59
C HIS A 292 4.74 8.60 7.59
N VAL A 293 4.06 9.04 6.53
CA VAL A 293 3.56 8.19 5.44
C VAL A 293 4.20 8.62 4.12
N ARG A 294 4.67 7.64 3.34
CA ARG A 294 5.28 7.84 2.02
C ARG A 294 4.72 6.85 1.02
N HIS A 295 4.07 7.33 -0.04
CA HIS A 295 3.54 6.49 -1.11
C HIS A 295 4.15 6.85 -2.47
N ALA A 296 4.86 5.90 -3.08
CA ALA A 296 5.37 6.01 -4.44
C ALA A 296 4.39 5.36 -5.42
N VAL A 297 3.84 6.13 -6.36
CA VAL A 297 2.73 5.71 -7.24
C VAL A 297 3.18 5.63 -8.70
N ALA A 298 2.76 4.57 -9.41
CA ALA A 298 3.01 4.39 -10.85
C ALA A 298 2.09 5.27 -11.72
N VAL A 299 2.66 6.04 -12.66
CA VAL A 299 1.90 6.80 -13.67
C VAL A 299 1.33 5.87 -14.75
N ASP A 300 2.12 4.93 -15.25
CA ASP A 300 1.87 4.22 -16.51
C ASP A 300 1.23 2.82 -16.33
N GLU A 301 0.62 2.54 -15.17
CA GLU A 301 -0.13 1.31 -14.95
C GLU A 301 -1.56 1.38 -15.53
N ARG A 302 -2.00 0.27 -16.13
CA ARG A 302 -3.17 0.21 -17.04
C ARG A 302 -4.15 -0.93 -16.74
N ARG A 303 -3.75 -1.92 -15.94
CA ARG A 303 -4.62 -3.08 -15.63
C ARG A 303 -5.74 -2.66 -14.68
N VAL A 304 -6.97 -3.08 -14.96
CA VAL A 304 -8.17 -2.71 -14.18
C VAL A 304 -8.09 -3.11 -12.70
N LYS A 305 -7.45 -4.24 -12.38
CA LYS A 305 -7.18 -4.72 -11.00
C LYS A 305 -5.95 -4.06 -10.34
N PHE A 306 -5.27 -3.13 -11.01
CA PHE A 306 -4.11 -2.39 -10.50
C PHE A 306 -4.35 -0.86 -10.53
N LYS A 307 -5.58 -0.41 -10.31
CA LYS A 307 -5.87 0.98 -9.88
C LYS A 307 -5.36 1.12 -8.44
N ALA A 308 -4.58 2.18 -8.16
CA ALA A 308 -3.97 2.38 -6.84
C ALA A 308 -4.99 2.82 -5.78
N ALA A 309 -4.76 2.40 -4.54
CA ALA A 309 -5.42 2.95 -3.36
C ALA A 309 -4.66 4.21 -2.93
N LEU A 310 -5.05 5.35 -3.51
CA LEU A 310 -4.35 6.62 -3.38
C LEU A 310 -4.63 7.28 -2.03
N LEU A 311 -3.61 7.92 -1.45
CA LEU A 311 -3.74 8.58 -0.15
C LEU A 311 -4.74 9.74 -0.23
N ALA A 312 -4.81 10.41 -1.38
CA ALA A 312 -5.75 11.49 -1.68
C ALA A 312 -7.24 11.08 -1.66
N GLN A 313 -7.57 9.78 -1.60
CA GLN A 313 -8.94 9.31 -1.37
C GLN A 313 -9.41 9.60 0.08
N ASP A 314 -8.47 9.64 1.02
CA ASP A 314 -8.75 9.77 2.46
C ASP A 314 -8.53 11.21 2.99
N MET A 315 -7.91 12.09 2.19
CA MET A 315 -7.53 13.45 2.58
C MET A 315 -8.66 14.48 2.40
N LYS A 316 -9.74 14.33 3.18
CA LYS A 316 -10.71 15.43 3.40
C LYS A 316 -10.19 16.39 4.49
N GLU A 317 -10.55 17.66 4.33
CA GLU A 317 -10.05 18.83 5.08
C GLU A 317 -9.90 18.59 6.60
N SER A 318 -8.66 18.54 7.09
CA SER A 318 -8.36 18.37 8.52
C SER A 318 -7.01 18.97 8.92
N ASP A 319 -6.98 20.31 9.08
CA ASP A 319 -5.88 21.14 9.61
C ASP A 319 -5.45 20.81 11.06
N HIS A 320 -5.80 19.63 11.56
CA HIS A 320 -5.72 19.23 12.97
C HIS A 320 -5.00 17.88 13.17
N THR A 321 -4.47 17.26 12.11
CA THR A 321 -3.66 16.03 12.21
C THR A 321 -2.18 16.35 12.03
N HIS A 322 -1.35 15.99 13.03
CA HIS A 322 0.11 16.16 12.99
C HIS A 322 0.81 15.04 12.18
N GLU A 323 0.24 14.61 11.06
CA GLU A 323 0.75 13.48 10.25
C GLU A 323 1.47 13.99 8.99
N ASP A 324 2.74 13.57 8.81
CA ASP A 324 3.56 13.91 7.65
C ASP A 324 3.29 12.91 6.52
N ILE A 325 2.27 13.21 5.71
CA ILE A 325 1.82 12.37 4.59
C ILE A 325 2.34 12.93 3.26
N LYS A 326 3.07 12.12 2.48
CA LYS A 326 3.42 12.43 1.07
C LYS A 326 3.05 11.28 0.13
N GLU A 327 2.29 11.60 -0.92
CA GLU A 327 2.11 10.75 -2.09
C GLU A 327 2.84 11.37 -3.28
N VAL A 328 3.71 10.60 -3.95
CA VAL A 328 4.56 11.08 -5.04
C VAL A 328 4.49 10.12 -6.22
N TRP A 329 4.27 10.67 -7.42
CA TRP A 329 4.07 9.91 -8.65
C TRP A 329 5.38 9.76 -9.46
N PHE A 330 5.60 8.56 -9.97
CA PHE A 330 6.81 8.13 -10.68
C PHE A 330 6.46 7.51 -12.05
N PRO A 331 7.32 7.66 -13.07
CA PRO A 331 7.07 7.09 -14.39
C PRO A 331 7.27 5.57 -14.39
N GLY A 332 6.51 4.86 -15.22
CA GLY A 332 6.51 3.40 -15.31
C GLY A 332 5.26 2.74 -14.75
N CYS A 333 5.12 1.43 -14.97
CA CYS A 333 4.02 0.62 -14.44
C CYS A 333 4.26 0.16 -12.99
N HIS A 334 3.35 -0.65 -12.43
CA HIS A 334 3.41 -1.18 -11.07
C HIS A 334 4.79 -1.77 -10.67
N GLY A 335 5.37 -2.61 -11.53
CA GLY A 335 6.69 -3.22 -11.29
C GLY A 335 7.88 -2.30 -11.61
N ASP A 336 7.66 -1.21 -12.35
CA ASP A 336 8.68 -0.17 -12.55
C ASP A 336 8.78 0.76 -11.33
N VAL A 337 7.76 0.80 -10.46
CA VAL A 337 7.79 1.57 -9.21
C VAL A 337 8.09 0.70 -7.98
N GLY A 338 7.57 -0.52 -7.91
CA GLY A 338 7.84 -1.45 -6.80
C GLY A 338 8.97 -2.46 -7.02
N GLY A 339 9.56 -2.52 -8.21
CA GLY A 339 10.53 -3.56 -8.59
C GLY A 339 9.86 -4.87 -9.02
N GLY A 340 10.66 -5.94 -9.21
CA GLY A 340 10.18 -7.20 -9.79
C GLY A 340 10.45 -7.37 -11.30
N TRP A 341 11.25 -6.48 -11.91
CA TRP A 341 11.73 -6.56 -13.30
C TRP A 341 13.27 -6.58 -13.34
N PRO A 342 13.93 -7.35 -14.23
CA PRO A 342 15.37 -7.31 -14.37
C PRO A 342 15.84 -6.00 -15.02
N ALA A 343 17.13 -5.69 -14.88
CA ALA A 343 17.71 -4.51 -15.51
C ALA A 343 18.00 -4.81 -17.00
N SER A 344 17.19 -4.27 -17.92
CA SER A 344 17.29 -4.62 -19.36
C SER A 344 18.71 -4.39 -19.90
N ALA A 345 19.36 -5.48 -20.27
CA ALA A 345 20.68 -5.48 -20.90
C ALA A 345 20.53 -5.24 -22.41
N GLU A 346 20.23 -3.98 -22.79
CA GLU A 346 20.20 -3.50 -24.19
C GLU A 346 19.57 -4.51 -25.17
N SER A 347 18.35 -4.96 -24.85
CA SER A 347 17.78 -6.10 -25.56
C SER A 347 17.55 -5.75 -27.03
N LYS A 348 17.79 -6.70 -27.95
CA LYS A 348 17.65 -6.48 -29.40
C LYS A 348 16.26 -5.95 -29.80
N LEU A 349 15.24 -6.31 -29.02
CA LEU A 349 13.87 -5.77 -29.04
C LEU A 349 13.81 -4.24 -28.87
N ASP A 350 14.59 -3.70 -27.95
CA ASP A 350 14.56 -2.29 -27.56
C ASP A 350 15.36 -1.43 -28.56
N ASN A 351 16.39 -2.01 -29.19
CA ASN A 351 17.21 -1.39 -30.24
C ASN A 351 16.62 -1.49 -31.66
N GLY A 352 15.42 -2.07 -31.83
CA GLY A 352 14.77 -2.21 -33.15
C GLY A 352 15.45 -3.21 -34.09
N ILE A 353 16.32 -4.08 -33.57
CA ILE A 353 17.02 -5.11 -34.35
C ILE A 353 16.03 -6.23 -34.67
N GLU A 354 15.99 -6.69 -35.93
CA GLU A 354 15.13 -7.79 -36.33
C GLU A 354 15.51 -9.10 -35.61
N MET A 355 14.69 -9.49 -34.64
CA MET A 355 14.69 -10.85 -34.10
C MET A 355 14.32 -11.85 -35.19
N THR A 356 15.01 -12.99 -35.24
CA THR A 356 14.62 -14.14 -36.06
C THR A 356 13.24 -14.68 -35.65
N PHE A 357 12.58 -15.41 -36.54
CA PHE A 357 11.28 -16.04 -36.25
C PHE A 357 11.31 -16.88 -34.97
N TRP A 358 12.35 -17.70 -34.77
CA TRP A 358 12.48 -18.55 -33.59
C TRP A 358 12.78 -17.77 -32.30
N GLU A 359 13.50 -16.64 -32.35
CA GLU A 359 13.64 -15.74 -31.21
C GLU A 359 12.32 -15.02 -30.88
N ARG A 360 11.55 -14.59 -31.89
CA ARG A 360 10.20 -14.02 -31.70
C ARG A 360 9.28 -15.04 -31.01
N VAL A 361 9.28 -16.29 -31.47
CA VAL A 361 8.54 -17.39 -30.83
C VAL A 361 9.03 -17.63 -29.40
N LYS A 362 10.34 -17.76 -29.17
CA LYS A 362 10.87 -18.02 -27.81
C LYS A 362 10.53 -16.90 -26.82
N ASN A 363 10.66 -15.64 -27.22
CA ASN A 363 10.35 -14.45 -26.40
C ASN A 363 8.84 -14.20 -26.22
N PHE A 364 7.98 -14.86 -26.99
CA PHE A 364 6.52 -14.81 -26.84
C PHE A 364 6.07 -15.71 -25.67
N TRP A 365 6.63 -16.93 -25.56
CA TRP A 365 6.26 -17.88 -24.51
C TRP A 365 6.93 -17.61 -23.14
N THR A 366 8.10 -16.97 -23.11
CA THR A 366 8.83 -16.67 -21.85
C THR A 366 8.35 -15.40 -21.14
N THR A 367 8.68 -15.28 -19.85
CA THR A 367 8.50 -14.07 -19.04
C THR A 367 9.82 -13.32 -18.91
N ARG A 368 9.82 -11.98 -18.80
CA ARG A 368 11.03 -11.23 -18.45
C ARG A 368 11.37 -11.30 -16.95
N LYS A 369 10.50 -11.81 -16.07
CA LYS A 369 10.89 -12.07 -14.67
C LYS A 369 11.96 -13.16 -14.60
N GLU A 370 13.06 -12.88 -13.92
CA GLU A 370 14.10 -13.89 -13.62
C GLU A 370 13.53 -14.96 -12.65
N LYS A 371 13.85 -16.23 -12.91
CA LYS A 371 13.49 -17.38 -12.05
C LYS A 371 14.71 -17.98 -11.32
N ALA A 372 15.91 -17.52 -11.61
CA ALA A 372 17.17 -18.12 -11.16
C ALA A 372 18.01 -17.11 -10.38
N ALA A 373 18.73 -17.57 -9.36
CA ALA A 373 19.52 -16.70 -8.52
C ALA A 373 20.80 -16.23 -9.24
N SER A 374 20.97 -14.90 -9.35
CA SER A 374 22.18 -14.30 -9.91
C SER A 374 23.23 -14.05 -8.82
N LYS A 375 24.52 -14.25 -9.15
CA LYS A 375 25.62 -14.26 -8.18
C LYS A 375 26.24 -12.87 -7.92
N ALA A 376 25.54 -11.77 -8.26
CA ALA A 376 26.17 -10.47 -8.49
C ALA A 376 25.39 -9.23 -7.96
N LEU A 377 24.98 -9.22 -6.70
CA LEU A 377 24.41 -8.04 -6.02
C LEU A 377 25.29 -6.77 -6.08
N GLY A 378 26.59 -6.89 -6.40
CA GLY A 378 27.51 -5.76 -6.62
C GLY A 378 27.68 -5.33 -8.09
N CYS A 379 27.27 -6.14 -9.07
CA CYS A 379 27.57 -5.94 -10.49
C CYS A 379 26.33 -6.15 -11.37
N ASP A 380 25.41 -5.18 -11.37
CA ASP A 380 24.39 -5.11 -12.43
C ASP A 380 23.84 -3.68 -12.67
N ARG A 381 23.16 -3.51 -13.81
CA ARG A 381 22.59 -2.24 -14.30
C ARG A 381 21.51 -1.65 -13.34
N LEU A 382 21.36 -0.32 -13.32
CA LEU A 382 20.23 0.33 -12.64
C LEU A 382 18.91 0.11 -13.40
N GLN A 383 17.80 0.22 -12.66
CA GLN A 383 16.43 0.08 -13.15
C GLN A 383 15.64 1.37 -12.93
N LEU A 384 14.47 1.47 -13.60
CA LEU A 384 13.51 2.53 -13.34
C LEU A 384 13.01 2.51 -11.88
N SER A 385 12.86 1.31 -11.31
CA SER A 385 12.48 1.07 -9.91
C SER A 385 13.52 1.49 -8.87
N ASP A 386 14.78 1.67 -9.27
CA ASP A 386 15.80 2.19 -8.35
C ASP A 386 15.58 3.69 -8.04
N VAL A 387 14.80 4.42 -8.85
CA VAL A 387 14.47 5.84 -8.61
C VAL A 387 13.51 6.02 -7.42
N PRO A 388 12.31 5.39 -7.36
CA PRO A 388 11.46 5.42 -6.18
C PRO A 388 12.03 4.65 -4.97
N LEU A 389 13.03 3.78 -5.18
CA LEU A 389 13.82 3.22 -4.07
C LEU A 389 14.74 4.27 -3.45
N ALA A 390 15.49 5.02 -4.27
CA ALA A 390 16.36 6.09 -3.80
C ALA A 390 15.56 7.19 -3.07
N TRP A 391 14.41 7.59 -3.62
CA TRP A 391 13.49 8.52 -2.96
C TRP A 391 13.01 8.00 -1.59
N MET A 392 12.52 6.76 -1.50
CA MET A 392 12.07 6.18 -0.22
C MET A 392 13.19 6.16 0.82
N ILE A 393 14.42 5.83 0.41
CA ILE A 393 15.59 5.85 1.30
C ILE A 393 15.93 7.28 1.76
N ARG A 394 15.86 8.29 0.88
CA ARG A 394 16.01 9.71 1.28
C ARG A 394 14.98 10.07 2.34
N GLU A 395 13.70 9.76 2.13
CA GLU A 395 12.65 10.12 3.10
C GLU A 395 12.85 9.45 4.47
N VAL A 396 13.30 8.19 4.51
CA VAL A 396 13.66 7.53 5.78
C VAL A 396 14.86 8.21 6.45
N LYS A 397 15.89 8.59 5.69
CA LYS A 397 17.07 9.30 6.21
C LYS A 397 16.70 10.70 6.74
N LEU A 398 15.85 11.45 6.04
CA LEU A 398 15.35 12.76 6.49
C LEU A 398 14.55 12.67 7.80
N VAL A 399 13.72 11.64 7.97
CA VAL A 399 13.01 11.42 9.24
C VAL A 399 13.99 11.04 10.35
N GLY A 400 14.97 10.17 10.08
CA GLY A 400 16.04 9.85 11.04
C GLY A 400 16.98 11.02 11.40
N GLN A 401 17.07 12.05 10.56
CA GLN A 401 17.76 13.30 10.89
C GLN A 401 16.94 14.23 11.79
N LYS A 402 15.60 14.15 11.75
CA LYS A 402 14.70 14.88 12.65
C LYS A 402 14.61 14.24 14.03
N GLU A 403 14.66 12.90 14.10
CA GLU A 403 14.69 12.15 15.35
C GLU A 403 15.81 11.08 15.31
N GLU A 404 17.00 11.44 15.81
CA GLU A 404 18.19 10.56 15.78
C GLU A 404 17.97 9.21 16.47
N VAL A 405 17.22 9.19 17.58
CA VAL A 405 16.88 7.94 18.30
C VAL A 405 16.01 6.98 17.50
N ALA A 406 15.34 7.45 16.45
CA ALA A 406 14.59 6.62 15.52
C ALA A 406 15.41 6.14 14.31
N ALA A 407 16.57 6.75 14.04
CA ALA A 407 17.33 6.54 12.81
C ALA A 407 17.72 5.07 12.56
N LEU A 408 17.28 4.52 11.42
CA LEU A 408 17.65 3.17 11.00
C LEU A 408 19.15 3.03 10.77
N LYS A 409 19.70 1.88 11.13
CA LYS A 409 21.08 1.50 10.84
C LYS A 409 21.17 0.78 9.49
N TRP A 410 22.16 1.16 8.69
CA TRP A 410 22.34 0.72 7.31
C TRP A 410 23.68 0.01 7.12
N ARG A 411 23.75 -0.91 6.16
CA ARG A 411 24.99 -1.55 5.70
C ARG A 411 25.72 -0.67 4.68
N GLU A 412 27.03 -0.87 4.59
CA GLU A 412 27.94 -0.21 3.63
C GLU A 412 27.47 -0.27 2.16
N ASN A 413 26.72 -1.32 1.80
CA ASN A 413 26.15 -1.47 0.46
C ASN A 413 25.09 -0.40 0.11
N LEU A 414 24.56 0.34 1.09
CA LEU A 414 23.76 1.53 0.84
C LEU A 414 24.62 2.64 0.21
N GLU A 415 25.78 2.97 0.77
CA GLU A 415 26.63 4.04 0.21
C GLU A 415 27.07 3.70 -1.22
N VAL A 416 27.40 2.43 -1.47
CA VAL A 416 27.74 1.93 -2.81
C VAL A 416 26.56 2.09 -3.76
N PHE A 417 25.32 1.86 -3.29
CA PHE A 417 24.10 2.13 -4.06
C PHE A 417 23.91 3.63 -4.32
N GLU A 418 24.04 4.50 -3.32
CA GLU A 418 23.84 5.96 -3.43
C GLU A 418 24.86 6.60 -4.38
N LYS A 419 26.17 6.31 -4.17
CA LYS A 419 27.26 6.77 -5.04
C LYS A 419 27.12 6.26 -6.48
N ARG A 420 26.57 5.06 -6.68
CA ARG A 420 26.25 4.48 -8.00
C ARG A 420 24.99 5.12 -8.62
N PHE A 421 24.00 5.47 -7.81
CA PHE A 421 22.74 6.06 -8.24
C PHE A 421 22.96 7.49 -8.74
N ALA A 422 23.57 8.37 -7.96
CA ALA A 422 23.89 9.74 -8.37
C ALA A 422 24.63 9.78 -9.72
N LYS A 423 25.68 8.97 -9.88
CA LYS A 423 26.48 8.87 -11.12
C LYS A 423 25.70 8.30 -12.33
N LYS A 424 24.50 7.76 -12.16
CA LYS A 424 23.71 7.09 -13.22
C LYS A 424 22.20 7.40 -13.17
N LYS A 425 21.79 8.45 -12.45
CA LYS A 425 20.38 8.86 -12.22
C LYS A 425 19.61 9.03 -13.53
N ASP A 426 20.22 9.65 -14.55
CA ASP A 426 19.62 9.77 -15.89
C ASP A 426 19.38 8.41 -16.54
N LYS A 427 20.30 7.46 -16.40
CA LYS A 427 20.16 6.12 -17.02
C LYS A 427 19.09 5.27 -16.34
N ALA A 428 18.88 5.45 -15.03
CA ALA A 428 17.72 4.89 -14.33
C ALA A 428 16.42 5.57 -14.80
N THR A 429 16.42 6.91 -14.87
CA THR A 429 15.30 7.73 -15.34
C THR A 429 14.90 7.41 -16.78
N MET A 430 15.84 7.05 -17.65
CA MET A 430 15.65 6.60 -19.03
C MET A 430 15.28 5.11 -19.19
N GLY A 431 15.09 4.35 -18.10
CA GLY A 431 14.83 2.91 -18.15
C GLY A 431 13.62 2.50 -19.02
N VAL A 432 13.57 1.24 -19.46
CA VAL A 432 12.42 0.71 -20.21
C VAL A 432 11.18 0.73 -19.30
N ILE A 433 10.10 1.36 -19.76
CA ILE A 433 8.78 1.24 -19.15
C ILE A 433 8.14 -0.07 -19.63
N HIS A 434 7.75 -0.91 -18.69
CA HIS A 434 7.08 -2.18 -18.96
C HIS A 434 5.56 -1.97 -19.10
N ASP A 435 4.89 -2.84 -19.85
CA ASP A 435 3.43 -2.80 -20.02
C ASP A 435 2.89 -4.24 -19.97
N SER A 436 2.14 -4.55 -18.90
CA SER A 436 1.59 -5.88 -18.65
C SER A 436 0.39 -6.23 -19.55
N LEU A 437 -0.09 -5.28 -20.36
CA LEU A 437 -1.10 -5.48 -21.41
C LEU A 437 -0.48 -5.55 -22.82
N ALA A 438 0.84 -5.43 -22.97
CA ALA A 438 1.52 -5.49 -24.26
C ALA A 438 2.44 -6.72 -24.38
N TYR A 439 2.27 -7.49 -25.46
CA TYR A 439 3.11 -8.66 -25.72
C TYR A 439 4.58 -8.25 -25.88
N GLY A 440 5.49 -8.99 -25.22
CA GLY A 440 6.94 -8.73 -25.24
C GLY A 440 7.43 -7.60 -24.32
N ARG A 441 6.54 -6.85 -23.65
CA ARG A 441 6.89 -5.71 -22.77
C ARG A 441 6.94 -6.04 -21.27
N GLY A 442 7.23 -7.30 -20.91
CA GLY A 442 7.53 -7.71 -19.53
C GLY A 442 6.92 -9.06 -19.16
N THR A 443 5.60 -9.14 -19.13
CA THR A 443 4.84 -10.37 -18.86
C THR A 443 4.83 -11.33 -20.06
N SER A 444 4.77 -12.65 -19.79
CA SER A 444 4.62 -13.67 -20.84
C SER A 444 3.27 -13.63 -21.55
N PHE A 445 3.19 -14.19 -22.75
CA PHE A 445 1.99 -14.18 -23.60
C PHE A 445 0.69 -14.55 -22.85
N PHE A 446 0.67 -15.68 -22.12
CA PHE A 446 -0.53 -16.12 -21.41
C PHE A 446 -0.98 -15.15 -20.30
N ARG A 447 -0.04 -14.47 -19.61
CA ARG A 447 -0.39 -13.45 -18.62
C ARG A 447 -0.94 -12.19 -19.28
N VAL A 448 -0.38 -11.77 -20.43
CA VAL A 448 -0.94 -10.65 -21.22
C VAL A 448 -2.33 -10.99 -21.75
N LEU A 449 -2.54 -12.22 -22.23
CA LEU A 449 -3.85 -12.69 -22.71
C LEU A 449 -4.90 -12.72 -21.59
N LEU A 450 -4.52 -13.22 -20.41
CA LEU A 450 -5.39 -13.23 -19.22
C LEU A 450 -5.78 -11.80 -18.80
N TRP A 451 -4.82 -10.88 -18.67
CA TRP A 451 -5.15 -9.49 -18.32
C TRP A 451 -6.01 -8.83 -19.39
N LYS A 452 -5.71 -9.03 -20.69
CA LYS A 452 -6.57 -8.54 -21.78
C LYS A 452 -7.99 -9.08 -21.72
N LEU A 453 -8.19 -10.34 -21.33
CA LEU A 453 -9.53 -10.90 -21.14
C LEU A 453 -10.24 -10.21 -19.96
N MET A 454 -9.53 -9.97 -18.85
CA MET A 454 -10.07 -9.27 -17.68
C MET A 454 -10.50 -7.83 -17.97
N GLU A 455 -9.82 -7.10 -18.87
CA GLU A 455 -10.22 -5.76 -19.31
C GLU A 455 -11.61 -5.67 -19.97
N TRP A 456 -12.20 -6.82 -20.34
CA TRP A 456 -13.53 -6.93 -20.96
C TRP A 456 -14.59 -7.59 -20.06
N LEU A 457 -14.26 -7.99 -18.83
CA LEU A 457 -15.21 -8.66 -17.93
C LEU A 457 -16.18 -7.65 -17.29
N PRO A 458 -17.50 -7.73 -17.56
CA PRO A 458 -18.46 -6.70 -17.17
C PRO A 458 -18.78 -6.64 -15.68
N PHE A 459 -18.34 -7.62 -14.88
CA PHE A 459 -18.57 -7.64 -13.45
C PHE A 459 -17.49 -6.92 -12.63
N ILE A 460 -16.31 -6.63 -13.20
CA ILE A 460 -15.22 -5.96 -12.48
C ILE A 460 -15.57 -4.49 -12.25
N THR A 461 -15.73 -4.11 -10.98
CA THR A 461 -15.77 -2.73 -10.52
C THR A 461 -14.37 -2.15 -10.35
N ARG A 462 -14.26 -0.83 -10.43
CA ARG A 462 -13.00 -0.08 -10.23
C ARG A 462 -13.30 1.32 -9.70
N TRP A 463 -12.33 1.94 -9.05
CA TRP A 463 -12.39 3.35 -8.74
C TRP A 463 -11.89 4.17 -9.95
N GLU A 464 -12.66 5.19 -10.33
CA GLU A 464 -12.22 6.26 -11.23
C GLU A 464 -12.46 7.62 -10.55
N LEU A 465 -11.67 8.61 -10.93
CA LEU A 465 -11.85 9.99 -10.48
C LEU A 465 -12.89 10.67 -11.38
N GLU A 466 -13.97 11.18 -10.81
CA GLU A 466 -14.95 12.04 -11.48
C GLU A 466 -14.96 13.42 -10.79
N ASP A 467 -15.65 14.43 -11.33
CA ASP A 467 -15.65 15.79 -10.72
C ASP A 467 -16.27 15.84 -9.30
N SER A 468 -17.02 14.82 -8.89
CA SER A 468 -17.57 14.65 -7.53
C SER A 468 -16.53 14.13 -6.51
N GLY A 469 -15.39 13.61 -6.98
CA GLY A 469 -14.46 12.79 -6.20
C GLY A 469 -14.30 11.39 -6.78
N TRP A 470 -13.87 10.43 -5.95
CA TRP A 470 -13.66 9.04 -6.38
C TRP A 470 -14.96 8.25 -6.37
N GLU A 471 -15.35 7.71 -7.52
CA GLU A 471 -16.59 6.93 -7.69
C GLU A 471 -16.28 5.48 -8.09
N ASN A 472 -17.08 4.54 -7.58
CA ASN A 472 -16.93 3.12 -7.88
C ASN A 472 -17.75 2.75 -9.12
N VAL A 473 -17.07 2.59 -10.26
CA VAL A 473 -17.70 2.43 -11.57
C VAL A 473 -17.51 1.02 -12.13
N ARG A 474 -18.54 0.52 -12.83
CA ARG A 474 -18.52 -0.76 -13.57
C ARG A 474 -18.47 -0.54 -15.08
N PHE A 475 -19.27 0.40 -15.60
CA PHE A 475 -19.34 0.75 -17.02
C PHE A 475 -18.95 2.22 -17.25
N PRO A 476 -18.34 2.58 -18.40
CA PRO A 476 -17.86 1.69 -19.47
C PRO A 476 -16.73 0.75 -19.00
N LEU A 477 -16.40 -0.27 -19.79
CA LEU A 477 -15.31 -1.22 -19.49
C LEU A 477 -13.94 -0.53 -19.58
N ASN A 478 -12.99 -0.89 -18.70
CA ASN A 478 -11.69 -0.22 -18.60
C ASN A 478 -10.82 -0.37 -19.88
N LYS A 479 -10.91 -1.48 -20.63
CA LYS A 479 -10.24 -1.66 -21.95
C LYS A 479 -8.72 -1.38 -21.97
N GLY A 480 -8.05 -1.53 -20.83
CA GLY A 480 -6.62 -1.20 -20.68
C GLY A 480 -6.32 0.29 -20.63
N SER A 481 -7.26 1.09 -20.13
CA SER A 481 -7.07 2.53 -19.92
C SER A 481 -6.15 2.80 -18.73
N THR A 482 -5.42 3.91 -18.81
CA THR A 482 -4.58 4.46 -17.73
C THR A 482 -5.39 4.72 -16.46
N ARG A 483 -4.69 4.81 -15.32
CA ARG A 483 -5.27 5.33 -14.08
C ARG A 483 -5.34 6.86 -14.10
N ASP A 484 -6.24 7.40 -13.29
CA ASP A 484 -6.47 8.85 -13.18
C ASP A 484 -5.43 9.48 -12.24
N ILE A 485 -5.15 10.77 -12.44
CA ILE A 485 -4.18 11.55 -11.64
C ILE A 485 -4.93 12.78 -11.08
N PRO A 486 -4.92 13.01 -9.77
CA PRO A 486 -5.50 14.20 -9.15
C PRO A 486 -4.96 15.50 -9.77
N LYS A 487 -5.83 16.51 -9.90
CA LYS A 487 -5.49 17.84 -10.47
C LYS A 487 -4.36 18.56 -9.71
N ASP A 488 -4.12 18.17 -8.46
CA ASP A 488 -3.12 18.73 -7.56
C ASP A 488 -2.02 17.71 -7.19
N ALA A 489 -1.90 16.60 -7.93
CA ALA A 489 -0.94 15.54 -7.61
C ALA A 489 0.52 16.02 -7.60
N VAL A 490 1.34 15.36 -6.79
CA VAL A 490 2.78 15.65 -6.67
C VAL A 490 3.57 14.65 -7.53
N LEU A 491 4.38 15.18 -8.44
CA LEU A 491 5.21 14.43 -9.38
C LEU A 491 6.68 14.44 -8.93
N HIS A 492 7.37 13.31 -9.03
CA HIS A 492 8.83 13.29 -8.95
C HIS A 492 9.44 13.90 -10.23
N GLU A 493 10.61 14.54 -10.12
CA GLU A 493 11.34 15.15 -11.25
C GLU A 493 11.45 14.23 -12.48
N SER A 494 11.55 12.91 -12.28
CA SER A 494 11.74 11.91 -13.33
C SER A 494 10.54 11.79 -14.26
N VAL A 495 9.32 12.14 -13.79
CA VAL A 495 8.15 12.31 -14.65
C VAL A 495 8.35 13.51 -15.57
N LEU A 496 8.66 14.69 -15.02
CA LEU A 496 8.86 15.92 -15.79
C LEU A 496 10.04 15.81 -16.77
N TRP A 497 11.12 15.16 -16.34
CA TRP A 497 12.30 14.88 -17.17
C TRP A 497 11.90 14.07 -18.40
N ARG A 498 11.11 13.01 -18.25
CA ARG A 498 10.61 12.24 -19.41
C ARG A 498 9.63 13.03 -20.26
N LEU A 499 8.69 13.76 -19.66
CA LEU A 499 7.72 14.56 -20.42
C LEU A 499 8.41 15.57 -21.34
N LYS A 500 9.53 16.16 -20.88
CA LYS A 500 10.36 17.12 -21.63
C LYS A 500 11.32 16.45 -22.63
N ASN A 501 12.06 15.41 -22.23
CA ASN A 501 13.17 14.84 -23.02
C ASN A 501 12.78 13.63 -23.89
N ASP A 502 11.71 12.89 -23.56
CA ASP A 502 11.24 11.76 -24.36
C ASP A 502 10.00 12.15 -25.17
N ALA A 503 10.19 12.28 -26.48
CA ALA A 503 9.12 12.55 -27.45
C ALA A 503 8.09 11.41 -27.53
N LYS A 504 8.47 10.17 -27.20
CA LYS A 504 7.57 9.00 -27.17
C LYS A 504 6.82 8.86 -25.85
N TYR A 505 7.28 9.50 -24.77
CA TYR A 505 6.57 9.52 -23.50
C TYR A 505 5.39 10.49 -23.56
N CYS A 506 4.19 9.94 -23.76
CA CYS A 506 2.93 10.65 -23.84
C CYS A 506 1.86 9.91 -22.99
N PRO A 507 1.97 9.95 -21.65
CA PRO A 507 1.02 9.29 -20.75
C PRO A 507 -0.43 9.78 -20.98
N GLN A 508 -1.37 8.86 -21.09
CA GLN A 508 -2.77 9.12 -21.47
C GLN A 508 -3.71 9.31 -20.27
N ASN A 509 -3.17 9.67 -19.10
CA ASN A 509 -3.92 9.72 -17.84
C ASN A 509 -4.91 10.89 -17.82
N ASN A 510 -6.21 10.62 -18.02
CA ASN A 510 -7.33 11.45 -17.55
C ASN A 510 -8.69 10.72 -17.71
N HIS A 511 -9.46 10.53 -16.63
CA HIS A 511 -10.78 9.85 -16.57
C HIS A 511 -10.84 8.56 -17.43
N GLY A 512 -9.90 7.64 -17.27
CA GLY A 512 -9.82 6.40 -18.06
C GLY A 512 -9.76 6.63 -19.58
N GLY A 513 -9.15 7.73 -20.04
CA GLY A 513 -9.07 8.12 -21.45
C GLY A 513 -10.32 8.79 -22.01
N ARG A 514 -11.31 9.15 -21.18
CA ARG A 514 -12.49 9.93 -21.60
C ARG A 514 -12.19 11.41 -21.81
N LEU A 515 -11.25 11.98 -21.03
CA LEU A 515 -10.82 13.37 -21.15
C LEU A 515 -9.42 13.47 -21.77
N LEU A 516 -9.07 14.67 -22.25
CA LEU A 516 -7.74 14.96 -22.79
C LEU A 516 -6.65 14.74 -21.72
N PRO A 517 -5.52 14.07 -22.03
CA PRO A 517 -4.49 13.70 -21.04
C PRO A 517 -3.96 14.88 -20.22
N CYS A 518 -3.91 14.73 -18.90
CA CYS A 518 -3.59 15.85 -18.00
C CYS A 518 -2.10 16.23 -18.00
N LEU A 519 -1.18 15.28 -18.23
CA LEU A 519 0.26 15.52 -18.13
C LEU A 519 0.90 16.11 -19.41
N LYS A 520 0.45 15.67 -20.59
CA LYS A 520 1.00 16.08 -21.89
C LYS A 520 0.00 15.85 -23.01
N HIS A 521 -0.31 16.90 -23.77
CA HIS A 521 -1.26 16.85 -24.88
C HIS A 521 -0.78 17.75 -26.03
N LYS A 522 -0.71 17.19 -27.25
CA LYS A 522 -0.04 17.82 -28.42
C LYS A 522 1.39 18.23 -28.05
N HIS A 523 1.68 19.54 -28.00
CA HIS A 523 2.97 20.10 -27.59
C HIS A 523 2.96 20.65 -26.15
N ASN A 524 1.80 20.69 -25.49
CA ASN A 524 1.65 21.22 -24.14
C ASN A 524 2.03 20.15 -23.11
N ILE A 525 2.75 20.57 -22.07
CA ILE A 525 3.07 19.78 -20.86
C ILE A 525 2.42 20.52 -19.68
N ALA A 526 1.98 19.79 -18.65
CA ALA A 526 1.40 20.39 -17.45
C ALA A 526 2.32 21.44 -16.79
N GLU A 527 1.73 22.53 -16.31
CA GLU A 527 2.43 23.53 -15.50
C GLU A 527 2.57 23.01 -14.07
N CYS A 528 3.80 22.77 -13.65
CA CYS A 528 4.13 22.20 -12.35
C CYS A 528 5.15 23.07 -11.62
N HIS A 529 4.85 23.44 -10.37
CA HIS A 529 5.75 24.25 -9.53
C HIS A 529 6.57 23.34 -8.59
N PRO A 530 7.87 23.63 -8.35
CA PRO A 530 8.64 22.91 -7.35
C PRO A 530 8.06 23.14 -5.95
N ILE A 531 8.15 22.13 -5.09
CA ILE A 531 7.82 22.23 -3.67
C ILE A 531 9.14 22.39 -2.91
N GLU A 532 9.27 23.45 -2.12
CA GLU A 532 10.48 23.72 -1.31
C GLU A 532 10.49 22.80 -0.06
N GLU A 533 11.29 21.74 -0.11
CA GLU A 533 11.40 20.76 0.99
C GLU A 533 12.48 21.13 2.01
N HIS A 534 12.14 22.02 2.94
CA HIS A 534 12.97 22.48 4.07
C HIS A 534 14.18 23.36 3.70
N ILE A 535 14.48 24.32 4.59
CA ILE A 535 15.42 25.44 4.38
C ILE A 535 16.92 25.00 4.43
N HIS A 536 17.20 23.70 4.59
CA HIS A 536 18.55 23.18 4.91
C HIS A 536 18.99 21.96 4.08
N ASP A 537 18.26 21.54 3.04
CA ASP A 537 18.72 20.49 2.12
C ASP A 537 19.34 21.11 0.85
N GLU A 538 20.67 21.22 0.82
CA GLU A 538 21.42 21.69 -0.38
C GLU A 538 21.43 20.66 -1.53
N ASN A 539 20.87 19.46 -1.31
CA ASN A 539 20.96 18.35 -2.25
C ASN A 539 19.98 18.49 -3.42
N CYS A 540 20.40 19.23 -4.45
CA CYS A 540 19.65 19.47 -5.69
C CYS A 540 19.29 18.21 -6.50
N ASP A 541 19.74 17.03 -6.07
CA ASP A 541 19.59 15.76 -6.77
C ASP A 541 18.26 15.02 -6.50
N HIS A 542 17.30 15.60 -5.78
CA HIS A 542 15.92 15.09 -5.69
C HIS A 542 14.88 16.22 -5.51
N GLN A 543 14.10 16.53 -6.56
CA GLN A 543 13.04 17.54 -6.52
C GLN A 543 11.66 16.94 -6.81
N ILE A 544 10.65 17.36 -6.04
CA ILE A 544 9.22 17.08 -6.27
C ILE A 544 8.47 18.34 -6.72
N TYR A 545 7.40 18.17 -7.50
CA TYR A 545 6.66 19.26 -8.12
C TYR A 545 5.15 19.05 -7.99
N LYS A 546 4.39 20.08 -7.59
CA LYS A 546 2.91 20.05 -7.57
C LYS A 546 2.36 20.46 -8.94
N ILE A 547 1.38 19.72 -9.47
CA ILE A 547 0.63 20.15 -10.67
C ILE A 547 -0.18 21.40 -10.30
N THR A 548 -0.21 22.38 -11.21
CA THR A 548 -0.97 23.65 -11.03
C THR A 548 -1.93 23.94 -12.19
N ARG A 549 -1.60 23.54 -13.42
CA ARG A 549 -2.54 23.45 -14.56
C ARG A 549 -2.23 22.23 -15.40
N SER A 550 -3.26 21.56 -15.90
CA SER A 550 -3.07 20.40 -16.78
C SER A 550 -2.77 20.81 -18.23
N ALA A 551 -2.13 19.93 -19.00
CA ALA A 551 -1.85 20.14 -20.41
C ALA A 551 -3.13 20.36 -21.25
N SER A 552 -4.27 19.86 -20.78
CA SER A 552 -5.59 20.03 -21.39
C SER A 552 -6.25 21.38 -21.05
N ASP A 553 -6.02 21.93 -19.86
CA ASP A 553 -6.42 23.32 -19.52
C ASP A 553 -5.66 24.34 -20.39
N LEU A 554 -4.40 24.05 -20.71
CA LEU A 554 -3.57 24.86 -21.61
C LEU A 554 -4.05 24.75 -23.07
N ALA A 555 -4.42 23.54 -23.51
CA ALA A 555 -4.84 23.26 -24.89
C ALA A 555 -6.26 23.72 -25.25
N THR A 556 -7.01 24.27 -24.29
CA THR A 556 -8.35 24.86 -24.49
C THR A 556 -8.35 26.40 -24.49
N ARG A 557 -7.16 27.02 -24.38
CA ARG A 557 -6.96 28.48 -24.41
C ARG A 557 -6.21 28.97 -25.68
N THR A 558 -5.96 28.05 -26.62
CA THR A 558 -5.24 28.25 -27.89
C THR A 558 -6.10 27.80 -29.06
#